data_AF-A0A0N0AX98-F1
#
_entry.id   AF-A0A0N0AX98-F1
#
_cell.length_a   1.000
_cell.length_b   1.000
_cell.length_c   1.000
_cell.angle_alpha   90.00
_cell.angle_beta   90.00
_cell.angle_gamma   90.00
#
_symmetry.space_group_name_H-M   'P 1'
#
loop_
_entity.id
_entity.type
_entity.pdbx_description
1 polymer ?
#
loop_
_entity_poly.entity_id
_entity_poly.type
_entity_poly.pdbx_seq_one_letter_code
_entity_poly.pdbx_strand_id
1 'polypeptide(L)'
;MNIDTLTAVLRKVAGEDDNVDLATDVSPDTSFDDIGFDSIALLEVLNLLKREHGVLLDDDVLEHAKTPAALLDVIEEERDAA
;
A
#
# COMPACT_ATOMS: atom_id res chain seq x y z
N MET A 1 -6.17 -3.92 10.42
CA MET A 1 -5.59 -2.67 9.87
C MET A 1 -6.71 -2.00 9.11
N ASN A 2 -6.71 -0.67 8.99
CA ASN A 2 -7.77 0.04 8.25
C ASN A 2 -7.18 0.80 7.06
N ILE A 3 -8.05 1.15 6.12
CA ILE A 3 -7.69 1.85 4.89
C ILE A 3 -6.97 3.18 5.17
N ASP A 4 -7.37 3.90 6.22
CA ASP A 4 -6.73 5.15 6.64
C ASP A 4 -5.25 4.95 7.01
N THR A 5 -4.94 3.87 7.71
CA THR A 5 -3.55 3.50 8.05
C THR A 5 -2.76 3.14 6.80
N LEU A 6 -3.35 2.35 5.89
CA LEU A 6 -2.69 2.01 4.63
C LEU A 6 -2.39 3.26 3.80
N THR A 7 -3.38 4.15 3.67
CA THR A 7 -3.24 5.43 2.98
C THR A 7 -2.18 6.33 3.61
N ALA A 8 -2.06 6.33 4.94
CA ALA A 8 -1.00 7.06 5.62
C ALA A 8 0.40 6.52 5.29
N VAL A 9 0.56 5.18 5.21
CA VAL A 9 1.82 4.53 4.83
C VAL A 9 2.16 4.82 3.36
N LEU A 10 1.18 4.69 2.46
CA LEU A 10 1.32 5.07 1.05
C LEU A 10 1.80 6.52 0.92
N ARG A 11 1.14 7.44 1.65
CA ARG A 11 1.50 8.86 1.66
C ARG A 11 2.88 9.14 2.24
N LYS A 12 3.31 8.37 3.22
CA LYS A 12 4.65 8.50 3.82
C LYS A 12 5.73 8.17 2.80
N VAL A 13 5.60 7.04 2.10
CA VAL A 13 6.55 6.63 1.04
C VAL A 13 6.54 7.62 -0.12
N ALA A 14 5.35 7.99 -0.60
CA ALA A 14 5.19 8.94 -1.71
C ALA A 14 5.50 10.40 -1.35
N GLY A 15 5.48 10.78 -0.08
CA GLY A 15 5.84 12.12 0.38
C GLY A 15 7.32 12.27 0.76
N GLU A 16 8.04 11.14 0.97
CA GLU A 16 9.51 11.14 1.06
C GLU A 16 10.17 11.19 -0.33
N ASP A 17 9.48 10.71 -1.38
CA ASP A 17 9.85 10.90 -2.77
C ASP A 17 9.18 12.17 -3.31
N ASP A 18 9.93 13.26 -3.55
CA ASP A 18 9.47 14.56 -4.10
C ASP A 18 8.66 14.49 -5.43
N ASN A 19 8.43 13.29 -5.97
CA ASN A 19 7.85 13.02 -7.27
C ASN A 19 6.34 12.70 -7.25
N VAL A 20 5.72 12.51 -6.07
CA VAL A 20 4.29 12.14 -5.98
C VAL A 20 3.51 13.18 -5.18
N ASP A 21 2.77 14.04 -5.89
CA ASP A 21 1.87 15.03 -5.31
C ASP A 21 0.58 14.36 -4.80
N LEU A 22 0.67 13.53 -3.76
CA LEU A 22 -0.50 12.95 -3.05
C LEU A 22 -1.19 13.99 -2.17
N ALA A 23 -1.42 15.18 -2.72
CA ALA A 23 -1.87 16.34 -1.97
C ALA A 23 -3.30 16.19 -1.46
N THR A 24 -4.16 15.37 -2.07
CA THR A 24 -5.53 15.19 -1.55
C THR A 24 -6.18 13.89 -2.07
N ASP A 25 -6.46 12.97 -1.15
CA ASP A 25 -7.34 11.80 -1.32
C ASP A 25 -6.81 10.66 -2.22
N VAL A 26 -5.99 9.76 -1.65
CA VAL A 26 -5.75 8.44 -2.26
C VAL A 26 -7.05 7.66 -2.18
N SER A 27 -7.73 7.56 -3.33
CA SER A 27 -8.96 6.79 -3.44
C SER A 27 -8.66 5.29 -3.30
N PRO A 28 -9.37 4.57 -2.42
CA PRO A 28 -9.09 3.15 -2.15
C PRO A 28 -9.40 2.24 -3.34
N ASP A 29 -10.27 2.68 -4.24
CA ASP A 29 -10.65 1.98 -5.47
C ASP A 29 -9.74 2.32 -6.67
N THR A 30 -8.87 3.33 -6.54
CA THR A 30 -7.97 3.73 -7.61
C THR A 30 -6.74 2.85 -7.63
N SER A 31 -6.30 2.47 -8.83
CA SER A 31 -5.08 1.69 -8.99
C SER A 31 -3.85 2.50 -8.64
N PHE A 32 -2.84 1.83 -8.10
CA PHE A 32 -1.54 2.43 -7.79
C PHE A 32 -0.92 3.13 -9.00
N ASP A 33 -1.04 2.54 -10.18
CA ASP A 33 -0.57 3.12 -11.45
C ASP A 33 -1.25 4.47 -11.78
N ASP A 34 -2.56 4.59 -11.54
CA ASP A 34 -3.33 5.82 -11.79
C ASP A 34 -3.04 6.89 -10.73
N ILE A 35 -2.70 6.47 -9.51
CA ILE A 35 -2.20 7.34 -8.43
C ILE A 35 -0.77 7.84 -8.74
N GLY A 36 -0.02 7.15 -9.61
CA GLY A 36 1.38 7.45 -9.92
C GLY A 36 2.39 6.70 -9.04
N PHE A 37 1.99 5.61 -8.41
CA PHE A 37 2.90 4.69 -7.72
C PHE A 37 3.57 3.73 -8.71
N ASP A 38 4.89 3.81 -8.81
CA ASP A 38 5.70 2.81 -9.48
C ASP A 38 5.86 1.53 -8.63
N SER A 39 6.22 0.42 -9.27
CA SER A 39 6.48 -0.86 -8.59
C SER A 39 7.51 -0.74 -7.45
N ILE A 40 8.51 0.14 -7.56
CA ILE A 40 9.51 0.34 -6.49
C ILE A 40 8.88 0.99 -5.26
N ALA A 41 8.07 2.03 -5.44
CA ALA A 41 7.38 2.69 -4.34
C ALA A 41 6.42 1.72 -3.63
N LEU A 42 5.74 0.84 -4.37
CA LEU A 42 4.88 -0.19 -3.78
C LEU A 42 5.66 -1.24 -2.99
N LEU A 43 6.84 -1.65 -3.47
CA LEU A 43 7.72 -2.55 -2.72
C LEU A 43 8.21 -1.91 -1.42
N GLU A 44 8.50 -0.61 -1.42
CA GLU A 44 8.83 0.12 -0.19
C GLU A 44 7.66 0.20 0.78
N VAL A 45 6.43 0.41 0.28
CA VAL A 45 5.20 0.36 1.09
C VAL A 45 5.06 -1.01 1.74
N LEU A 46 5.22 -2.10 0.98
CA LEU A 46 5.18 -3.46 1.55
C LEU A 46 6.25 -3.67 2.60
N ASN A 47 7.49 -3.24 2.35
CA ASN A 47 8.58 -3.35 3.32
C ASN A 47 8.31 -2.56 4.60
N LEU A 48 7.69 -1.39 4.47
CA LEU A 48 7.31 -0.56 5.61
C LEU A 48 6.18 -1.22 6.40
N LEU A 49 5.18 -1.81 5.74
CA LEU A 49 4.13 -2.60 6.39
C LEU A 49 4.69 -3.84 7.10
N LYS A 50 5.62 -4.57 6.47
CA LYS A 50 6.33 -5.70 7.08
C LYS A 50 7.06 -5.29 8.36
N ARG A 51 7.76 -4.15 8.32
CA ARG A 51 8.62 -3.69 9.42
C ARG A 51 7.88 -2.96 10.54
N GLU A 52 6.96 -2.06 10.20
CA GLU A 52 6.22 -1.23 11.18
C GLU A 52 4.95 -1.93 11.68
N HIS A 53 4.27 -2.70 10.83
CA HIS A 53 2.98 -3.34 11.15
C HIS A 53 3.07 -4.86 11.32
N GLY A 54 4.22 -5.48 11.05
CA GLY A 54 4.40 -6.93 11.19
C GLY A 54 3.63 -7.76 10.16
N VAL A 55 3.26 -7.15 9.03
CA VAL A 55 2.48 -7.79 7.97
C VAL A 55 3.38 -8.69 7.13
N LEU A 56 3.08 -9.99 7.03
CA LEU A 56 3.88 -10.94 6.25
C LEU A 56 3.25 -11.17 4.86
N LEU A 57 3.37 -10.19 3.98
CA LEU A 57 2.90 -10.33 2.60
C LEU A 57 4.03 -10.68 1.64
N ASP A 58 3.79 -11.57 0.69
CA ASP A 58 4.72 -11.76 -0.43
C ASP A 58 4.59 -10.64 -1.46
N ASP A 59 5.65 -10.38 -2.21
CA ASP A 59 5.68 -9.28 -3.20
C ASP A 59 4.73 -9.56 -4.39
N ASP A 60 4.38 -10.84 -4.59
CA ASP A 60 3.38 -11.35 -5.54
C ASP A 60 1.98 -10.73 -5.30
N VAL A 61 1.70 -10.29 -4.07
CA VAL A 61 0.44 -9.59 -3.75
C VAL A 61 0.25 -8.37 -4.63
N LEU A 62 1.30 -7.67 -5.06
CA LEU A 62 1.20 -6.47 -5.91
C LEU A 62 0.76 -6.81 -7.34
N GLU A 63 0.87 -8.08 -7.75
CA GLU A 63 0.36 -8.53 -9.05
C GLU A 63 -1.17 -8.60 -9.05
N HIS A 64 -1.76 -8.96 -7.90
CA HIS A 64 -3.21 -9.12 -7.73
C HIS A 64 -3.88 -7.91 -7.08
N ALA A 65 -3.27 -7.35 -6.03
CA ALA A 65 -3.71 -6.18 -5.29
C ALA A 65 -3.13 -4.90 -5.89
N LYS A 66 -3.77 -4.42 -6.96
CA LYS A 66 -3.37 -3.19 -7.66
C LYS A 66 -3.98 -1.92 -7.08
N THR A 67 -4.84 -2.05 -6.06
CA THR A 67 -5.52 -0.94 -5.40
C THR A 67 -5.28 -1.00 -3.88
N PRO A 68 -5.33 0.14 -3.17
CA PRO A 68 -5.25 0.16 -1.72
C PRO A 68 -6.33 -0.72 -1.05
N ALA A 69 -7.56 -0.73 -1.58
CA ALA A 69 -8.63 -1.59 -1.06
C ALA A 69 -8.28 -3.07 -1.19
N ALA A 70 -7.79 -3.50 -2.36
CA ALA A 70 -7.40 -4.89 -2.57
C ALA A 70 -6.22 -5.28 -1.68
N LEU A 71 -5.24 -4.39 -1.51
CA LEU A 71 -4.10 -4.67 -0.65
C LEU A 71 -4.53 -4.81 0.81
N LEU A 72 -5.46 -3.96 1.28
CA LEU A 72 -6.02 -4.07 2.61
C LEU A 72 -6.76 -5.39 2.82
N ASP A 73 -7.53 -5.85 1.83
CA ASP A 73 -8.27 -7.11 1.91
C ASP A 73 -7.31 -8.29 2.11
N VAL A 74 -6.25 -8.37 1.31
CA VAL A 74 -5.22 -9.42 1.44
C VAL A 74 -4.51 -9.35 2.80
N ILE A 75 -4.25 -8.14 3.32
CA ILE A 75 -3.66 -7.98 4.66
C ILE A 75 -4.57 -8.53 5.74
N GLU A 76 -5.87 -8.27 5.66
CA GLU A 76 -6.82 -8.80 6.64
C GLU A 76 -6.98 -10.32 6.49
N GLU A 77 -6.97 -10.86 5.27
CA GLU A 77 -6.99 -12.31 5.03
C GLU A 77 -5.77 -13.02 5.65
N GLU A 78 -4.55 -12.51 5.40
CA GLU A 78 -3.31 -13.08 5.95
C GLU A 78 -3.26 -12.98 7.49
N ARG A 79 -3.86 -11.93 8.06
CA ARG A 79 -3.93 -11.74 9.52
C ARG A 79 -4.97 -12.64 10.20
N ASP A 80 -6.04 -13.02 9.51
CA ASP A 80 -7.04 -13.96 10.04
C ASP A 80 -6.55 -15.42 9.93
N ALA A 81 -5.68 -15.71 8.96
CA ALA A 81 -5.08 -17.02 8.77
C ALA A 81 -3.95 -17.39 9.76
N ALA A 82 -3.45 -16.43 10.55
CA ALA A 82 -2.32 -16.57 11.48
C ALA A 82 -2.73 -16.68 12.95
#